data_AF-A0A9P6Q8W6-F1
#
_entry.id   AF-A0A9P6Q8W6-F1
#
_cell.length_a   1.000
_cell.length_b   1.000
_cell.length_c   1.000
_cell.angle_alpha   90.00
_cell.angle_beta   90.00
_cell.angle_gamma   90.00
#
_symmetry.space_group_name_H-M   'P 1'
#
loop_
_entity.id
_entity.type
_entity.pdbx_description
1 polymer ?
#
loop_
_entity_poly.entity_id
_entity_poly.type
_entity_poly.pdbx_seq_one_letter_code
_entity_poly.pdbx_strand_id
1 'polypeptide(L)'
;MVTLAVSLMITVYQKWTRGGLIYLFQPCHMSAMLLIIILSGPKTHKWPHVLLNIYFHIMWGTMLALLSPDLRDYDLFFEVENFYIGTDKGFYVKHYLLILAPVYMIWSNRYVIWPVSMDVALMSFSFFALYHSAILSTMALIKGQNLNYLLMPPPGPLQAFGKWYRPVMYIFCVFLTMSRYFLIEVVIQYLPRRNIVPAQQERATSGEIKRKIL
;
A
#
# COMPACT_ATOMS: atom_id res chain seq x y z
N MET A 1 -12.42 0.46 -3.49
CA MET A 1 -12.57 1.13 -2.18
C MET A 1 -13.25 0.21 -1.18
N VAL A 2 -14.51 -0.19 -1.42
CA VAL A 2 -15.27 -1.09 -0.53
C VAL A 2 -14.48 -2.36 -0.20
N THR A 3 -13.90 -3.04 -1.20
CA THR A 3 -13.11 -4.26 -0.97
C THR A 3 -11.89 -4.06 -0.05
N LEU A 4 -11.15 -2.95 -0.24
CA LEU A 4 -10.03 -2.61 0.64
C LEU A 4 -10.50 -2.32 2.07
N ALA A 5 -11.61 -1.58 2.20
CA ALA A 5 -12.18 -1.25 3.51
C ALA A 5 -12.66 -2.50 4.24
N VAL A 6 -13.40 -3.39 3.56
CA VAL A 6 -13.84 -4.67 4.15
C VAL A 6 -12.65 -5.51 4.59
N SER A 7 -11.63 -5.67 3.74
CA SER A 7 -10.42 -6.42 4.09
C SER A 7 -9.69 -5.83 5.30
N LEU A 8 -9.59 -4.50 5.38
CA LEU A 8 -9.00 -3.81 6.54
C LEU A 8 -9.85 -4.01 7.80
N MET A 9 -11.17 -3.88 7.73
CA MET A 9 -12.07 -4.07 8.87
C MET A 9 -11.98 -5.49 9.44
N ILE A 10 -11.92 -6.50 8.58
CA ILE A 10 -11.69 -7.89 9.00
C ILE A 10 -10.34 -8.01 9.74
N THR A 11 -9.29 -7.38 9.20
CA THR A 11 -7.96 -7.41 9.85
C THR A 11 -7.99 -6.73 11.23
N VAL A 12 -8.66 -5.58 11.35
CA VAL A 12 -8.80 -4.85 12.62
C VAL A 12 -9.56 -5.71 13.64
N TYR A 13 -10.64 -6.36 13.22
CA TYR A 13 -11.42 -7.26 14.08
C TYR A 13 -10.58 -8.41 14.61
N GLN A 14 -9.82 -9.10 13.74
CA GLN A 14 -8.93 -10.20 14.12
C GLN A 14 -7.83 -9.76 15.10
N LYS A 15 -7.21 -8.59 14.85
CA LYS A 15 -6.18 -8.06 15.76
C LYS A 15 -6.76 -7.54 17.06
N TRP A 16 -8.01 -7.06 17.07
CA TRP A 16 -8.71 -6.70 18.29
C TRP A 16 -8.95 -7.93 19.18
N THR A 17 -9.49 -9.01 18.61
CA THR A 17 -9.81 -10.23 19.38
C THR A 17 -8.58 -10.90 19.96
N ARG A 18 -7.42 -10.83 19.30
CA ARG A 18 -6.13 -11.35 19.79
C ARG A 18 -5.33 -10.38 20.68
N GLY A 19 -5.80 -9.15 20.91
CA GLY A 19 -5.02 -8.12 21.61
C GLY A 19 -3.75 -7.66 20.85
N GLY A 20 -3.68 -7.90 19.55
CA GLY A 20 -2.56 -7.60 18.66
C GLY A 20 -2.70 -6.28 17.89
N LEU A 21 -3.47 -5.31 18.40
CA LEU A 21 -3.77 -4.05 17.69
C LEU A 21 -2.53 -3.26 17.25
N ILE A 22 -1.42 -3.40 17.96
CA ILE A 22 -0.15 -2.79 17.60
C ILE A 22 0.37 -3.25 16.21
N TYR A 23 0.03 -4.46 15.77
CA TYR A 23 0.43 -4.96 14.46
C TYR A 23 -0.30 -4.24 13.31
N LEU A 24 -1.34 -3.44 13.61
CA LEU A 24 -1.95 -2.53 12.63
C LEU A 24 -1.00 -1.42 12.18
N PHE A 25 0.09 -1.16 12.92
CA PHE A 25 1.15 -0.26 12.46
C PHE A 25 2.10 -0.93 11.45
N GLN A 26 1.94 -2.21 11.12
CA GLN A 26 2.77 -2.79 10.06
C GLN A 26 2.49 -2.10 8.71
N PRO A 27 3.52 -1.93 7.85
CA PRO A 27 3.42 -1.13 6.63
C PRO A 27 2.29 -1.52 5.67
N CYS A 28 1.92 -2.80 5.60
CA CYS A 28 0.83 -3.28 4.74
C CYS A 28 -0.56 -2.79 5.20
N HIS A 29 -0.80 -2.67 6.50
CA HIS A 29 -2.05 -2.12 7.07
C HIS A 29 -2.13 -0.61 6.82
N MET A 30 -1.03 0.10 7.08
CA MET A 30 -0.94 1.54 6.82
C MET A 30 -1.08 1.86 5.34
N SER A 31 -0.52 1.03 4.47
CA SER A 31 -0.71 1.10 3.02
C SER A 31 -2.17 0.95 2.62
N ALA A 32 -2.89 -0.01 3.22
CA ALA A 32 -4.32 -0.18 2.98
C ALA A 32 -5.12 1.06 3.43
N MET A 33 -4.83 1.59 4.62
CA MET A 33 -5.44 2.83 5.12
C MET A 33 -5.16 4.01 4.19
N LEU A 34 -3.91 4.18 3.75
CA LEU A 34 -3.50 5.24 2.83
C LEU A 34 -4.26 5.15 1.50
N LEU A 35 -4.38 3.95 0.91
CA LEU A 35 -5.13 3.75 -0.33
C LEU A 35 -6.63 4.00 -0.15
N ILE A 36 -7.22 3.63 0.98
CA ILE A 36 -8.61 3.96 1.31
C ILE A 36 -8.79 5.48 1.39
N ILE A 37 -7.89 6.18 2.08
CA ILE A 37 -7.90 7.64 2.18
C ILE A 37 -7.82 8.27 0.77
N ILE A 38 -6.88 7.85 -0.07
CA ILE A 38 -6.74 8.33 -1.46
C ILE A 38 -8.01 8.11 -2.28
N LEU A 39 -8.65 6.93 -2.16
CA LEU A 39 -9.86 6.58 -2.90
C LEU A 39 -11.10 7.36 -2.44
N SER A 40 -11.18 7.65 -1.14
CA SER A 40 -12.24 8.45 -0.53
C SER A 40 -12.07 9.95 -0.81
N GLY A 41 -10.85 10.41 -1.12
CA GLY A 41 -10.55 11.81 -1.42
C GLY A 41 -11.30 12.35 -2.66
N PRO A 42 -11.82 13.59 -2.62
CA PRO A 42 -12.42 14.20 -3.80
C PRO A 42 -11.34 14.49 -4.85
N LYS A 43 -11.68 14.24 -6.12
CA LYS A 43 -10.79 14.36 -7.29
C LYS A 43 -10.22 15.77 -7.51
N THR A 44 -10.87 16.78 -6.94
CA THR A 44 -10.54 18.20 -7.10
C THR A 44 -9.38 18.64 -6.20
N HIS A 45 -9.09 17.88 -5.14
CA HIS A 45 -8.01 18.22 -4.21
C HIS A 45 -6.67 17.70 -4.70
N LYS A 46 -5.58 18.42 -4.37
CA LYS A 46 -4.22 18.04 -4.76
C LYS A 46 -3.67 16.86 -3.95
N TRP A 47 -4.03 16.75 -2.67
CA TRP A 47 -3.44 15.78 -1.74
C TRP A 47 -3.58 14.30 -2.16
N PRO A 48 -4.68 13.80 -2.75
CA PRO A 48 -4.77 12.39 -3.15
C PRO A 48 -3.76 12.04 -4.25
N HIS A 49 -3.47 13.00 -5.13
CA HIS A 49 -2.46 12.85 -6.18
C HIS A 49 -1.06 12.77 -5.57
N VAL A 50 -0.74 13.66 -4.62
CA VAL A 50 0.55 13.65 -3.91
C VAL A 50 0.76 12.30 -3.20
N LEU A 51 -0.24 11.87 -2.41
CA LEU A 51 -0.17 10.62 -1.66
C LEU A 51 -0.06 9.39 -2.56
N LEU A 52 -0.75 9.37 -3.70
CA LEU A 52 -0.64 8.27 -4.67
C LEU A 52 0.77 8.20 -5.28
N ASN A 53 1.37 9.34 -5.64
CA ASN A 53 2.71 9.36 -6.20
C ASN A 53 3.75 8.92 -5.16
N ILE A 54 3.59 9.30 -3.89
CA ILE A 54 4.42 8.77 -2.80
C ILE A 54 4.21 7.26 -2.64
N TYR A 55 2.95 6.80 -2.69
CA TYR A 55 2.62 5.38 -2.55
C TYR A 55 3.33 4.51 -3.59
N PHE A 56 3.41 4.95 -4.85
CA PHE A 56 4.12 4.21 -5.90
C PHE A 56 5.59 3.93 -5.55
N HIS A 57 6.26 4.85 -4.84
CA HIS A 57 7.65 4.70 -4.42
C HIS A 57 7.84 3.76 -3.23
N ILE A 58 6.81 3.55 -2.40
CA ILE A 58 6.89 2.70 -1.21
C ILE A 58 6.14 1.36 -1.36
N MET A 59 5.50 1.14 -2.51
CA MET A 59 4.73 -0.07 -2.83
C MET A 59 5.57 -1.34 -2.85
N TRP A 60 6.90 -1.24 -3.01
CA TRP A 60 7.82 -2.39 -2.97
C TRP A 60 7.69 -3.20 -1.67
N GLY A 61 7.28 -2.59 -0.56
CA GLY A 61 7.04 -3.32 0.69
C GLY A 61 5.96 -4.39 0.56
N THR A 62 4.90 -4.11 -0.20
CA THR A 62 3.85 -5.08 -0.52
C THR A 62 4.38 -6.22 -1.39
N MET A 63 5.29 -5.92 -2.32
CA MET A 63 5.89 -6.93 -3.20
C MET A 63 6.80 -7.88 -2.42
N LEU A 64 7.62 -7.34 -1.52
CA LEU A 64 8.44 -8.17 -0.64
C LEU A 64 7.59 -9.06 0.26
N ALA A 65 6.46 -8.56 0.77
CA ALA A 65 5.55 -9.36 1.58
C ALA A 65 4.91 -10.51 0.79
N LEU A 66 4.71 -10.36 -0.53
CA LEU A 66 4.26 -11.45 -1.40
C LEU A 66 5.38 -12.45 -1.75
N LEU A 67 6.60 -11.95 -1.96
CA LEU A 67 7.76 -12.77 -2.35
C LEU A 67 8.33 -13.57 -1.17
N SER A 68 8.32 -12.98 0.02
CA SER A 68 8.84 -13.56 1.26
C SER A 68 7.83 -13.35 2.39
N PRO A 69 6.70 -14.08 2.36
CA PRO A 69 5.66 -13.96 3.38
C PRO A 69 6.18 -14.48 4.73
N ASP A 70 6.05 -13.66 5.76
CA ASP A 70 6.24 -14.13 7.14
C ASP A 70 4.91 -14.72 7.66
N LEU A 71 4.86 -16.04 7.80
CA LEU A 71 3.66 -16.79 8.19
C LEU A 71 3.66 -17.21 9.67
N ARG A 72 4.65 -16.78 10.46
CA ARG A 72 4.93 -17.36 11.78
C ARG A 72 3.84 -17.18 12.83
N ASP A 73 2.98 -16.17 12.67
CA ASP A 73 1.96 -15.81 13.66
C ASP A 73 0.51 -16.02 13.15
N TYR A 74 0.32 -16.78 12.07
CA TYR A 74 -0.99 -17.00 11.44
C TYR A 74 -1.64 -18.32 11.89
N ASP A 75 -2.28 -18.31 13.06
CA ASP A 75 -2.86 -19.54 13.66
C ASP A 75 -4.41 -19.62 13.63
N LEU A 76 -5.12 -18.57 13.18
CA LEU A 76 -6.60 -18.55 13.22
C LEU A 76 -7.21 -18.91 11.86
N PHE A 77 -8.29 -19.67 11.92
CA PHE A 77 -9.29 -19.76 10.85
C PHE A 77 -9.73 -18.33 10.46
N PHE A 78 -9.69 -17.98 9.16
CA PHE A 78 -9.88 -16.66 8.53
C PHE A 78 -8.77 -15.60 8.63
N GLU A 79 -7.78 -15.73 9.51
CA GLU A 79 -6.57 -14.88 9.44
C GLU A 79 -5.71 -15.28 8.26
N VAL A 80 -5.66 -16.59 8.03
CA VAL A 80 -5.16 -17.16 6.79
C VAL A 80 -6.14 -16.82 5.69
N GLU A 81 -7.47 -17.01 5.76
CA GLU A 81 -8.31 -16.77 4.56
C GLU A 81 -8.49 -15.33 4.02
N ASN A 82 -8.41 -14.27 4.83
CA ASN A 82 -8.29 -12.87 4.31
C ASN A 82 -6.88 -12.57 3.75
N PHE A 83 -5.99 -13.54 3.90
CA PHE A 83 -4.64 -13.71 3.36
C PHE A 83 -4.57 -14.94 2.42
N TYR A 84 -5.66 -15.69 2.18
CA TYR A 84 -5.66 -17.05 1.61
C TYR A 84 -7.07 -17.50 1.16
N ILE A 85 -7.55 -17.08 -0.02
CA ILE A 85 -8.75 -17.74 -0.59
C ILE A 85 -8.33 -18.97 -1.41
N GLY A 86 -8.53 -20.16 -0.84
CA GLY A 86 -8.86 -21.40 -1.56
C GLY A 86 -7.71 -22.27 -2.10
N THR A 87 -7.53 -23.44 -1.45
CA THR A 87 -6.95 -24.71 -1.97
C THR A 87 -5.49 -24.69 -2.47
N ASP A 88 -4.62 -25.38 -1.71
CA ASP A 88 -3.23 -25.78 -2.00
C ASP A 88 -2.16 -24.71 -2.31
N LYS A 89 -2.49 -23.47 -2.70
CA LYS A 89 -1.52 -22.40 -2.98
C LYS A 89 -2.01 -20.98 -2.63
N GLY A 90 -2.03 -20.67 -1.34
CA GLY A 90 -2.41 -19.40 -0.71
C GLY A 90 -2.58 -18.13 -1.51
N PHE A 91 -3.81 -17.63 -1.51
CA PHE A 91 -4.20 -16.39 -2.19
C PHE A 91 -4.15 -15.18 -1.24
N TYR A 92 -3.04 -14.43 -1.25
CA TYR A 92 -2.79 -13.20 -0.47
C TYR A 92 -3.71 -12.01 -0.79
N VAL A 93 -5.04 -12.15 -0.61
CA VAL A 93 -6.07 -11.22 -1.10
C VAL A 93 -5.75 -9.76 -0.78
N LYS A 94 -5.40 -9.45 0.47
CA LYS A 94 -5.06 -8.08 0.87
C LYS A 94 -3.83 -7.51 0.12
N HIS A 95 -2.76 -8.29 0.00
CA HIS A 95 -1.54 -7.84 -0.68
C HIS A 95 -1.75 -7.73 -2.20
N TYR A 96 -2.55 -8.61 -2.80
CA TYR A 96 -2.99 -8.45 -4.19
C TYR A 96 -3.82 -7.18 -4.35
N LEU A 97 -4.75 -6.87 -3.44
CA LEU A 97 -5.52 -5.63 -3.49
C LEU A 97 -4.63 -4.38 -3.38
N LEU A 98 -3.57 -4.42 -2.59
CA LEU A 98 -2.59 -3.33 -2.47
C LEU A 98 -1.81 -3.09 -3.79
N ILE A 99 -1.64 -4.11 -4.65
CA ILE A 99 -1.04 -3.96 -5.98
C ILE A 99 -2.09 -3.63 -7.05
N LEU A 100 -3.27 -4.24 -6.99
CA LEU A 100 -4.33 -4.05 -7.98
C LEU A 100 -5.00 -2.68 -7.85
N ALA A 101 -5.17 -2.16 -6.63
CA ALA A 101 -5.76 -0.84 -6.41
C ALA A 101 -5.01 0.31 -7.12
N PRO A 102 -3.67 0.48 -6.96
CA PRO A 102 -2.93 1.49 -7.69
C PRO A 102 -2.97 1.27 -9.22
N VAL A 103 -2.93 0.03 -9.70
CA VAL A 103 -3.10 -0.29 -11.14
C VAL A 103 -4.48 0.16 -11.64
N TYR A 104 -5.55 -0.12 -10.89
CA TYR A 104 -6.89 0.36 -11.18
C TYR A 104 -6.96 1.90 -11.17
N MET A 105 -6.25 2.56 -10.24
CA MET A 105 -6.20 4.02 -10.20
C MET A 105 -5.52 4.60 -11.46
N ILE A 106 -4.45 3.98 -11.95
CA ILE A 106 -3.80 4.33 -13.22
C ILE A 106 -4.78 4.15 -14.39
N TRP A 107 -5.42 2.98 -14.48
CA TRP A 107 -6.40 2.67 -15.52
C TRP A 107 -7.56 3.68 -15.57
N SER A 108 -8.12 3.99 -14.40
CA SER A 108 -9.28 4.87 -14.24
C SER A 108 -9.00 6.32 -14.66
N ASN A 109 -7.73 6.69 -14.83
CA ASN A 109 -7.26 8.04 -15.15
C ASN A 109 -7.81 9.11 -14.19
N ARG A 110 -8.19 8.71 -12.98
CA ARG A 110 -8.76 9.59 -11.95
C ARG A 110 -7.69 10.48 -11.31
N TYR A 111 -6.44 10.04 -11.33
CA TYR A 111 -5.34 10.68 -10.61
C TYR A 111 -4.22 11.10 -11.56
N VAL A 112 -3.69 12.30 -11.35
CA VAL A 112 -2.47 12.77 -11.99
C VAL A 112 -1.28 11.94 -11.50
N ILE A 113 -0.60 11.29 -12.45
CA ILE A 113 0.64 10.55 -12.22
C ILE A 113 1.77 11.44 -12.70
N TRP A 114 2.73 11.71 -11.82
CA TRP A 114 3.86 12.58 -12.12
C TRP A 114 4.93 11.84 -12.92
N PRO A 115 5.70 12.57 -13.76
CA PRO A 115 6.87 11.99 -14.40
C PRO A 115 7.89 11.52 -13.37
N VAL A 116 8.83 10.69 -13.81
CA VAL A 116 9.97 10.25 -13.02
C VAL A 116 10.74 11.47 -12.49
N SER A 117 10.90 11.53 -11.16
CA SER A 117 11.69 12.56 -10.48
C SER A 117 12.42 11.94 -9.29
N MET A 118 13.68 12.35 -9.11
CA MET A 118 14.49 11.95 -7.96
C MET A 118 14.02 12.63 -6.67
N ASP A 119 13.52 13.86 -6.76
CA ASP A 119 13.03 14.61 -5.59
C ASP A 119 11.83 13.89 -4.94
N VAL A 120 10.92 13.38 -5.77
CA VAL A 120 9.76 12.62 -5.30
C VAL A 120 10.20 11.28 -4.68
N ALA A 121 11.19 10.62 -5.26
CA ALA A 121 11.73 9.37 -4.70
C ALA A 121 12.41 9.60 -3.35
N LEU A 122 13.24 10.63 -3.22
CA LEU A 122 13.93 10.99 -1.98
C LEU A 122 12.93 11.44 -0.90
N MET A 123 11.93 12.24 -1.27
CA MET A 123 10.84 12.63 -0.38
C MET A 123 10.06 11.40 0.11
N SER A 124 9.71 10.48 -0.79
CA SER A 124 8.98 9.25 -0.45
C SER A 124 9.78 8.35 0.48
N PHE A 125 11.07 8.17 0.21
CA PHE A 125 11.98 7.44 1.10
C PHE A 125 12.08 8.12 2.46
N SER A 126 12.16 9.45 2.51
CA SER A 126 12.23 10.20 3.76
C SER A 126 10.97 10.02 4.61
N PHE A 127 9.78 10.07 4.01
CA PHE A 127 8.53 9.77 4.72
C PHE A 127 8.48 8.33 5.24
N PHE A 128 8.91 7.37 4.42
CA PHE A 128 9.02 5.97 4.83
C PHE A 128 10.00 5.78 6.00
N ALA A 129 11.19 6.39 5.91
CA ALA A 129 12.22 6.29 6.92
C ALA A 129 11.82 6.97 8.23
N LEU A 130 11.15 8.12 8.16
CA LEU A 130 10.57 8.81 9.31
C LEU A 130 9.47 7.96 9.97
N TYR A 131 8.56 7.40 9.18
CA TYR A 131 7.53 6.50 9.69
C TYR A 131 8.14 5.29 10.43
N HIS A 132 9.11 4.61 9.82
CA HIS A 132 9.77 3.45 10.42
C HIS A 132 10.60 3.80 11.66
N SER A 133 11.39 4.87 11.60
CA SER A 133 12.34 5.24 12.65
C SER A 133 11.66 5.96 13.82
N ALA A 134 10.75 6.88 13.55
CA ALA A 134 10.14 7.69 14.60
C ALA A 134 8.87 7.05 15.16
N ILE A 135 7.98 6.54 14.31
CA ILE A 135 6.68 6.01 14.76
C ILE A 135 6.81 4.54 15.11
N LEU A 136 7.19 3.70 14.12
CA LEU A 136 7.14 2.25 14.30
C LEU A 136 8.18 1.75 15.32
N SER A 137 9.38 2.34 15.33
CA SER A 137 10.42 1.97 16.31
C SER A 137 10.02 2.38 17.73
N THR A 138 9.42 3.55 17.92
CA THR A 138 8.93 3.99 19.24
C THR A 138 7.83 3.07 19.75
N MET A 139 6.87 2.71 18.90
CA MET A 139 5.81 1.78 19.27
C MET A 139 6.34 0.39 19.59
N ALA A 140 7.31 -0.11 18.82
CA ALA A 140 7.97 -1.39 19.07
C ALA A 140 8.69 -1.38 20.42
N LEU A 141 9.39 -0.30 20.77
CA LEU A 141 10.10 -0.15 22.05
C LEU A 141 9.14 -0.06 23.24
N ILE A 142 8.06 0.73 23.14
CA ILE A 142 7.08 0.89 24.23
C ILE A 142 6.40 -0.45 24.57
N LYS A 143 6.13 -1.27 23.55
CA LYS A 143 5.38 -2.53 23.72
C LYS A 143 6.27 -3.77 23.77
N GLY A 144 7.58 -3.64 23.56
CA GLY A 144 8.53 -4.76 23.53
C GLY A 144 8.26 -5.78 22.43
N GLN A 145 7.56 -5.39 21.35
CA GLN A 145 7.17 -6.28 20.27
C GLN A 145 7.96 -5.97 19.00
N ASN A 146 8.42 -7.02 18.32
CA ASN A 146 9.27 -6.89 17.14
C ASN A 146 8.47 -6.54 15.88
N LEU A 147 7.94 -5.31 15.83
CA LEU A 147 7.20 -4.82 14.67
C LEU A 147 8.11 -4.70 13.47
N ASN A 148 7.82 -5.44 12.40
CA ASN A 148 8.56 -5.41 11.14
C ASN A 148 10.09 -5.50 11.32
N TYR A 149 10.52 -6.38 12.23
CA TYR A 149 11.94 -6.64 12.52
C TYR A 149 12.73 -5.41 12.96
N LEU A 150 12.11 -4.47 13.70
CA LEU A 150 12.82 -3.28 14.17
C LEU A 150 13.70 -3.53 15.39
N LEU A 151 13.38 -4.54 16.20
CA LEU A 151 14.11 -4.89 17.42
C LEU A 151 15.08 -6.04 17.17
N MET A 152 14.67 -7.04 16.40
CA MET A 152 15.46 -8.23 16.07
C MET A 152 15.36 -8.55 14.58
N PRO A 153 16.48 -8.93 13.92
CA PRO A 153 16.46 -9.27 12.50
C PRO A 153 15.53 -10.45 12.21
N PRO A 154 14.96 -10.51 10.99
CA PRO A 154 14.30 -11.72 10.53
C PRO A 154 15.34 -12.84 10.41
N PRO A 155 14.95 -14.09 10.68
CA PRO A 155 15.80 -15.23 10.39
C PRO A 155 15.98 -15.38 8.89
N GLY A 156 17.21 -15.67 8.49
CA GLY A 156 17.64 -15.70 7.09
C GLY A 156 18.90 -14.87 6.89
N PRO A 157 19.17 -14.39 5.65
CA PRO A 157 20.44 -13.74 5.32
C PRO A 157 20.67 -12.45 6.12
N LEU A 158 19.60 -11.75 6.52
CA LEU A 158 19.69 -10.52 7.30
C LEU A 158 20.24 -10.77 8.72
N GLN A 159 20.06 -11.97 9.27
CA GLN A 159 20.59 -12.33 10.58
C GLN A 159 22.13 -12.34 10.60
N ALA A 160 22.77 -12.64 9.46
CA ALA A 160 24.22 -12.67 9.33
C ALA A 160 24.88 -11.28 9.55
N PHE A 161 24.13 -10.19 9.33
CA PHE A 161 24.64 -8.83 9.51
C PHE A 161 24.64 -8.37 10.98
N GLY A 162 24.11 -9.18 11.91
CA GLY A 162 24.14 -8.89 13.33
C GLY A 162 23.56 -7.51 13.66
N LYS A 163 24.32 -6.63 14.32
CA LYS A 163 23.89 -5.27 14.69
C LYS A 163 23.69 -4.33 13.50
N TRP A 164 24.31 -4.63 12.35
CA TRP A 164 24.28 -3.79 11.14
C TRP A 164 23.09 -4.06 10.23
N TYR A 165 22.21 -5.00 10.59
CA TYR A 165 21.09 -5.38 9.75
C TYR A 165 20.14 -4.20 9.43
N ARG A 166 19.92 -3.27 10.37
CA ARG A 166 19.04 -2.10 10.16
C ARG A 166 19.59 -1.13 9.12
N PRO A 167 20.84 -0.62 9.23
CA PRO A 167 21.47 0.15 8.15
C PRO A 167 21.45 -0.55 6.79
N VAL A 168 21.74 -1.86 6.76
CA VAL A 168 21.70 -2.65 5.52
C VAL A 168 20.28 -2.68 4.93
N MET A 169 19.25 -2.87 5.75
CA MET A 169 17.86 -2.78 5.32
C MET A 169 17.56 -1.39 4.74
N TYR A 170 17.96 -0.30 5.39
CA TYR A 170 17.72 1.05 4.88
C TYR A 170 18.38 1.29 3.52
N ILE A 171 19.63 0.85 3.34
CA ILE A 171 20.33 0.93 2.04
C ILE A 171 19.56 0.16 0.97
N PHE A 172 19.13 -1.06 1.27
CA PHE A 172 18.32 -1.85 0.37
C PHE A 172 16.98 -1.17 0.03
N CYS A 173 16.32 -0.56 1.02
CA CYS A 173 15.08 0.19 0.84
C CYS A 173 15.26 1.40 -0.09
N VAL A 174 16.40 2.10 -0.03
CA VAL A 174 16.69 3.22 -0.97
C VAL A 174 16.63 2.71 -2.41
N PHE A 175 17.30 1.59 -2.71
CA PHE A 175 17.29 0.99 -4.04
C PHE A 175 15.88 0.54 -4.45
N LEU A 176 15.14 -0.10 -3.53
CA LEU A 176 13.77 -0.51 -3.80
C LEU A 176 12.82 0.66 -4.04
N THR A 177 13.09 1.84 -3.48
CA THR A 177 12.29 3.05 -3.74
C THR A 177 12.37 3.49 -5.21
N MET A 178 13.45 3.10 -5.90
CA MET A 178 13.64 3.32 -7.33
C MET A 178 12.89 2.30 -8.21
N SER A 179 12.35 1.22 -7.64
CA SER A 179 11.57 0.20 -8.38
C SER A 179 10.37 0.80 -9.12
N ARG A 180 9.81 1.92 -8.62
CA ARG A 180 8.76 2.71 -9.28
C ARG A 180 9.11 3.07 -10.72
N TYR A 181 10.38 3.38 -11.01
CA TYR A 181 10.82 3.81 -12.35
C TYR A 181 10.66 2.73 -13.40
N PHE A 182 10.75 1.46 -13.00
CA PHE A 182 10.49 0.36 -13.91
C PHE A 182 9.01 -0.05 -13.87
N LEU A 183 8.49 -0.34 -12.67
CA LEU A 183 7.18 -0.98 -12.51
C LEU A 183 6.03 -0.12 -13.02
N ILE A 184 6.02 1.17 -12.66
CA ILE A 184 4.91 2.06 -13.01
C ILE A 184 4.98 2.47 -14.49
N GLU A 185 6.18 2.66 -15.04
CA GLU A 185 6.34 2.97 -16.46
C GLU A 185 5.88 1.81 -17.34
N VAL A 186 6.25 0.57 -16.99
CA VAL A 186 5.73 -0.63 -17.65
C VAL A 186 4.20 -0.67 -17.59
N VAL A 187 3.60 -0.47 -16.42
CA VAL A 187 2.13 -0.46 -16.29
C VAL A 187 1.51 0.64 -17.15
N ILE A 188 2.06 1.85 -17.18
CA ILE A 188 1.54 2.96 -17.99
C ILE A 188 1.66 2.66 -19.49
N GLN A 189 2.74 2.03 -19.92
CA GLN A 189 2.99 1.69 -21.31
C GLN A 189 2.02 0.62 -21.84
N TYR A 190 1.75 -0.41 -21.05
CA TYR A 190 0.91 -1.54 -21.49
C TYR A 190 -0.58 -1.33 -21.22
N LEU A 191 -0.95 -0.42 -20.32
CA LEU A 191 -2.32 -0.30 -19.84
C LEU A 191 -3.02 0.93 -20.45
N PRO A 192 -4.02 0.74 -21.33
CA PRO A 192 -4.71 1.85 -21.97
C PRO A 192 -5.48 2.64 -20.91
N ARG A 193 -5.21 3.94 -20.82
CA ARG A 193 -5.90 4.83 -19.87
C ARG A 193 -7.30 5.13 -20.37
N ARG A 194 -8.28 5.03 -19.47
CA ARG A 194 -9.67 5.39 -19.79
C ARG A 194 -9.77 6.88 -20.12
N ASN A 195 -10.49 7.20 -21.20
CA ASN A 195 -10.82 8.58 -21.55
C ASN A 195 -11.69 9.20 -20.46
N ILE A 196 -11.29 10.36 -19.95
CA ILE A 196 -12.06 11.11 -18.96
C ILE A 196 -13.10 11.92 -19.72
N VAL A 197 -14.38 11.58 -19.58
CA VAL A 197 -15.46 12.48 -20.00
C VAL A 197 -15.44 13.66 -19.02
N PRO A 198 -15.28 14.91 -19.49
CA PRO A 198 -15.26 16.07 -18.61
C PRO A 198 -16.56 16.14 -17.78
N ALA A 199 -16.46 16.46 -16.49
CA ALA A 199 -17.63 16.58 -15.60
C ALA A 199 -18.66 17.62 -16.09
N GLN A 200 -18.24 18.59 -16.92
CA GLN A 200 -19.15 19.53 -17.59
C GLN A 200 -20.04 18.84 -18.64
N GLN A 201 -19.51 17.84 -19.34
CA GLN A 201 -20.24 17.09 -20.36
C GLN A 201 -21.22 16.09 -19.73
N GLU A 202 -20.89 15.54 -18.55
CA GLU A 202 -21.76 14.68 -17.75
C GLU A 202 -22.96 15.44 -17.14
N ARG A 203 -22.74 16.70 -16.69
CA ARG A 203 -23.84 17.61 -16.31
C ARG A 203 -24.68 18.05 -17.50
N ALA A 204 -24.06 18.33 -18.65
CA ALA A 204 -24.78 18.72 -19.87
C ALA A 204 -25.68 17.58 -20.39
N THR A 205 -25.16 16.35 -20.44
CA THR A 205 -25.94 15.16 -20.83
C THR A 205 -27.04 14.83 -19.83
N SER A 206 -26.79 14.94 -18.52
CA SER A 206 -27.85 14.76 -17.51
C SER A 206 -28.94 15.84 -17.60
N GLY A 207 -28.56 17.09 -17.90
CA GLY A 207 -29.48 18.20 -18.12
C GLY A 207 -30.30 18.06 -19.41
N GLU A 208 -29.69 17.58 -20.50
CA GLU A 208 -30.39 17.26 -21.75
C GLU A 208 -31.37 16.11 -21.59
N ILE A 209 -30.98 15.04 -20.88
CA ILE A 209 -31.87 13.90 -20.61
C ILE A 209 -33.08 14.37 -19.79
N LYS A 210 -32.87 15.20 -18.76
CA LYS A 210 -33.99 15.80 -18.01
C LYS A 210 -34.89 16.70 -18.87
N ARG A 211 -34.34 17.42 -19.85
CA ARG A 211 -35.13 18.25 -20.78
C ARG A 211 -35.93 17.45 -21.80
N LYS A 212 -35.51 16.24 -22.17
CA LYS A 212 -36.22 15.39 -23.14
C LYS A 212 -37.36 14.57 -22.52
N ILE A 213 -37.43 14.50 -21.19
CA ILE A 213 -38.43 13.73 -20.43
C ILE A 213 -39.58 14.65 -19.93
N LEU A 214 -39.41 15.97 -20.02
CA LEU A 214 -40.44 16.98 -19.76
C LEU A 214 -41.07 17.45 -21.09
#